data_AF-A0A183UZQ0-F1
#
_entry.id   AF-A0A183UZQ0-F1
#
_cell.length_a   1.000
_cell.length_b   1.000
_cell.length_c   1.000
_cell.angle_alpha   90.00
_cell.angle_beta   90.00
_cell.angle_gamma   90.00
#
_symmetry.space_group_name_H-M   'P 1'
#
loop_
_entity.id
_entity.type
_entity.pdbx_description
1 polymer ?
#
loop_
_entity_poly.entity_id
_entity_poly.type
_entity_poly.pdbx_seq_one_letter_code
_entity_poly.pdbx_strand_id
1 'polypeptide(L)'
;MKLMTTVIFIFWPTLGLAEEVFWLTAELMNIDWKKGCLTTAGCAEPRFKLTEANAANNEKVSISWAITEDLVQDRSRTFVTHWKHGTPADVTLGCEVAGVDPTYGFPRTCDSTANVRMFQKTIDEEFVSY
;
A
#
# COMPACT_ATOMS: atom_id res chain seq x y z
N MET A 1 66.79 3.38 22.49
CA MET A 1 65.42 3.00 22.91
C MET A 1 64.45 3.72 21.98
N LYS A 2 63.89 3.05 20.97
CA LYS A 2 62.94 3.66 20.01
C LYS A 2 61.52 3.31 20.48
N LEU A 3 60.76 4.32 20.88
CA LEU A 3 59.35 4.19 21.24
C LEU A 3 58.54 4.04 19.95
N MET A 4 57.83 2.93 19.79
CA MET A 4 56.98 2.67 18.62
C MET A 4 55.53 2.83 19.06
N THR A 5 54.91 3.95 18.70
CA THR A 5 53.51 4.25 19.01
C THR A 5 52.64 3.62 17.93
N THR A 6 51.93 2.55 18.28
CA THR A 6 50.93 1.93 17.40
C THR A 6 49.61 2.67 17.54
N VAL A 7 49.14 3.31 16.47
CA VAL A 7 47.80 3.92 16.39
C VAL A 7 46.83 2.84 15.94
N ILE A 8 45.96 2.39 16.85
CA ILE A 8 44.90 1.43 16.54
C ILE A 8 43.68 2.23 16.05
N PHE A 9 43.42 2.19 14.75
CA PHE A 9 42.17 2.68 14.19
C PHE A 9 41.08 1.64 14.43
N ILE A 10 40.29 1.85 15.48
CA ILE A 10 39.06 1.08 15.71
C ILE A 10 38.02 1.62 14.73
N PHE A 11 38.03 1.08 13.51
CA PHE A 11 36.91 1.26 12.58
C PHE A 11 35.76 0.42 13.14
N TRP A 12 34.90 1.04 13.95
CA TRP A 12 33.59 0.46 14.22
C TRP A 12 32.85 0.51 12.89
N PRO A 13 32.55 -0.61 12.21
CA PRO A 13 31.59 -0.54 11.13
C PRO A 13 30.31 -0.07 11.80
N THR A 14 29.85 1.13 11.43
CA THR A 14 28.46 1.48 11.63
C THR A 14 27.69 0.45 10.81
N LEU A 15 27.26 -0.63 11.46
CA LEU A 15 26.17 -1.50 11.02
C LEU A 15 24.91 -0.63 11.07
N GLY A 16 24.84 0.33 10.15
CA GLY A 16 23.60 0.95 9.77
C GLY A 16 22.83 -0.14 9.04
N LEU A 17 21.88 -0.76 9.73
CA LEU A 17 20.68 -1.28 9.09
C LEU A 17 20.08 -0.08 8.37
N ALA A 18 20.46 0.13 7.12
CA ALA A 18 19.77 1.09 6.28
C ALA A 18 18.35 0.54 6.15
N GLU A 19 17.40 1.17 6.85
CA GLU A 19 15.99 0.99 6.54
C GLU A 19 15.85 1.35 5.06
N GLU A 20 15.59 0.34 4.23
CA GLU A 20 15.43 0.54 2.79
C GLU A 20 14.15 1.34 2.58
N VAL A 21 14.32 2.64 2.33
CA VAL A 21 13.20 3.50 1.97
C VAL A 21 12.82 3.18 0.52
N PHE A 22 11.53 2.99 0.26
CA PHE A 22 11.04 2.66 -1.07
C PHE A 22 9.74 3.42 -1.41
N TRP A 23 9.47 3.50 -2.71
CA TRP A 23 8.31 4.18 -3.26
C TRP A 23 7.53 3.18 -4.09
N LEU A 24 6.21 3.21 -3.97
CA LEU A 24 5.32 2.46 -4.84
C LEU A 24 4.49 3.42 -5.69
N THR A 25 4.16 2.99 -6.89
CA THR A 25 3.25 3.70 -7.79
C THR A 25 2.23 2.72 -8.30
N ALA A 26 0.96 2.97 -7.98
CA ALA A 26 -0.18 2.24 -8.50
C ALA A 26 -0.97 3.14 -9.45
N GLU A 27 -1.43 2.58 -10.57
CA GLU A 27 -2.25 3.28 -11.55
C GLU A 27 -3.56 2.51 -11.75
N LEU A 28 -4.68 3.23 -11.64
CA LEU A 28 -5.99 2.66 -11.92
C LEU A 28 -6.21 2.58 -13.43
N MET A 29 -6.04 1.38 -13.99
CA MET A 29 -6.12 1.15 -15.43
C MET A 29 -7.56 0.98 -15.93
N ASN A 30 -8.41 0.26 -15.19
CA ASN A 30 -9.81 0.04 -15.53
C ASN A 30 -10.61 -0.37 -14.29
N ILE A 31 -11.93 -0.13 -14.31
CA ILE A 31 -12.87 -0.69 -13.34
C ILE A 31 -14.04 -1.33 -14.10
N ASP A 32 -14.15 -2.65 -14.00
CA ASP A 32 -15.24 -3.40 -14.60
C ASP A 32 -16.30 -3.76 -13.56
N TRP A 33 -17.53 -3.30 -13.79
CA TRP A 33 -18.66 -3.58 -12.91
C TRP A 33 -19.46 -4.78 -13.42
N LYS A 34 -19.63 -5.80 -12.58
CA LYS A 34 -20.54 -6.91 -12.90
C LYS A 34 -21.98 -6.45 -12.82
N LYS A 35 -22.78 -6.82 -13.82
CA LYS A 35 -24.22 -6.54 -13.85
C LYS A 35 -24.89 -7.18 -12.62
N GLY A 36 -25.53 -6.36 -11.79
CA GLY A 36 -26.18 -6.81 -10.56
C GLY A 36 -25.27 -6.88 -9.32
N CYS A 37 -23.97 -6.59 -9.44
CA CYS A 37 -23.19 -6.17 -8.27
C CYS A 37 -23.66 -4.77 -7.86
N LEU A 38 -23.86 -4.56 -6.56
CA LEU A 38 -24.35 -3.33 -5.93
C LEU A 38 -23.27 -2.23 -5.96
N THR A 39 -22.90 -1.75 -7.14
CA THR A 39 -21.75 -0.87 -7.31
C THR A 39 -22.07 0.61 -7.09
N THR A 40 -23.35 0.94 -6.89
CA THR A 40 -23.83 2.26 -6.42
C THR A 40 -25.13 2.16 -5.63
N ALA A 41 -25.96 1.13 -5.85
CA ALA A 41 -27.27 1.04 -5.20
C ALA A 41 -27.22 0.81 -3.67
N GLY A 42 -26.06 0.43 -3.11
CA GLY A 42 -25.88 0.29 -1.66
C GLY A 42 -25.49 1.57 -0.93
N CYS A 43 -25.08 2.62 -1.64
CA CYS A 43 -24.54 3.85 -1.05
C CYS A 43 -24.81 5.09 -1.90
N ALA A 44 -25.19 6.19 -1.26
CA ALA A 44 -25.11 7.52 -1.85
C ALA A 44 -23.64 7.97 -1.96
N GLU A 45 -23.35 8.80 -2.97
CA GLU A 45 -22.03 9.40 -3.22
C GLU A 45 -20.86 8.39 -3.19
N PRO A 46 -20.92 7.31 -4.00
CA PRO A 46 -19.95 6.25 -3.92
C PRO A 46 -18.56 6.69 -4.42
N ARG A 47 -17.52 6.23 -3.71
CA ARG A 47 -16.12 6.48 -3.99
C ARG A 47 -15.36 5.17 -4.08
N PHE A 48 -14.54 5.03 -5.11
CA PHE A 48 -13.56 3.95 -5.22
C PHE A 48 -12.33 4.34 -4.39
N LYS A 49 -11.96 3.49 -3.44
CA LYS A 49 -10.82 3.71 -2.55
C LYS A 49 -9.81 2.57 -2.70
N LEU A 50 -8.57 2.98 -2.86
CA LEU A 50 -7.41 2.11 -2.92
C LEU A 50 -6.62 2.28 -1.62
N THR A 51 -6.26 1.17 -0.98
CA THR A 51 -5.50 1.17 0.28
C THR A 51 -4.29 0.26 0.15
N GLU A 52 -3.13 0.82 0.45
CA GLU A 52 -1.90 0.06 0.66
C GLU A 52 -1.66 -0.13 2.15
N ALA A 53 -1.38 -1.35 2.57
CA ALA A 53 -1.15 -1.70 3.97
C ALA A 53 0.16 -2.48 4.12
N ASN A 54 1.06 -1.96 4.96
CA ASN A 54 2.35 -2.56 5.26
C ASN A 54 2.26 -3.49 6.47
N ALA A 55 2.54 -4.77 6.27
CA ALA A 55 2.50 -5.78 7.33
C ALA A 55 3.65 -5.65 8.35
N ALA A 56 4.76 -4.99 7.99
CA ALA A 56 5.93 -4.85 8.87
C ALA A 56 5.68 -3.88 10.03
N ASN A 57 4.88 -2.83 9.82
CA ASN A 57 4.62 -1.79 10.81
C ASN A 57 3.13 -1.42 10.98
N ASN A 58 2.22 -2.12 10.30
CA ASN A 58 0.78 -1.85 10.25
C ASN A 58 0.39 -0.46 9.71
N GLU A 59 1.30 0.23 9.04
CA GLU A 59 1.03 1.50 8.36
C GLU A 59 0.07 1.28 7.19
N LYS A 60 -0.89 2.19 7.02
CA LYS A 60 -1.86 2.16 5.93
C LYS A 60 -1.94 3.52 5.27
N VAL A 61 -1.85 3.53 3.95
CA VAL A 61 -1.98 4.74 3.12
C VAL A 61 -3.10 4.49 2.13
N SER A 62 -3.95 5.48 1.88
CA SER A 62 -5.08 5.32 0.96
C SER A 62 -5.37 6.56 0.14
N ILE A 63 -6.01 6.35 -1.01
CA ILE A 63 -6.51 7.38 -1.90
C ILE A 63 -7.93 7.03 -2.34
N SER A 64 -8.76 8.03 -2.62
CA SER A 64 -10.13 7.78 -3.09
C SER A 64 -10.59 8.76 -4.15
N TRP A 65 -11.38 8.25 -5.09
CA TRP A 65 -11.96 9.00 -6.19
C TRP A 65 -13.48 8.79 -6.24
N ALA A 66 -14.24 9.81 -6.62
CA ALA A 66 -15.68 9.66 -6.85
C ALA A 66 -15.93 8.73 -8.04
N ILE A 67 -16.92 7.83 -7.93
CA ILE A 67 -17.29 6.96 -9.04
C ILE A 67 -18.21 7.73 -9.98
N THR A 68 -17.64 8.21 -11.08
CA THR A 68 -18.31 8.88 -12.19
C THR A 68 -18.17 8.05 -13.47
N GLU A 69 -19.00 8.30 -14.48
CA GLU A 69 -18.95 7.56 -15.76
C GLU A 69 -17.57 7.67 -16.45
N ASP A 70 -16.85 8.77 -16.21
CA ASP A 70 -15.55 9.12 -16.77
C ASP A 70 -14.35 8.79 -15.87
N LEU A 71 -14.55 8.10 -14.73
CA LEU A 71 -13.52 7.91 -13.70
C LEU A 71 -12.17 7.43 -14.27
N VAL A 72 -12.21 6.55 -15.26
CA VAL A 72 -11.04 5.91 -15.91
C VAL A 72 -10.79 6.44 -17.34
N GLN A 73 -11.74 7.16 -17.96
CA GLN A 73 -11.65 7.50 -19.38
C GLN A 73 -10.79 8.74 -19.68
N ASP A 74 -10.78 9.74 -18.80
CA ASP A 74 -10.17 11.04 -19.14
C ASP A 74 -8.81 11.32 -18.49
N ARG A 75 -8.45 10.63 -17.39
CA ARG A 75 -7.17 10.85 -16.68
C ARG A 75 -6.68 9.61 -15.95
N SER A 76 -5.38 9.33 -16.07
CA SER A 76 -4.63 8.44 -15.18
C SER A 76 -4.89 8.82 -13.71
N ARG A 77 -5.32 7.85 -12.90
CA ARG A 77 -5.45 8.00 -11.45
C ARG A 77 -4.26 7.34 -10.79
N THR A 78 -3.18 8.11 -10.64
CA THR A 78 -1.94 7.65 -10.02
C THR A 78 -2.01 7.76 -8.50
N PHE A 79 -1.50 6.74 -7.81
CA PHE A 79 -1.30 6.70 -6.37
C PHE A 79 0.18 6.43 -6.08
N VAL A 80 0.89 7.44 -5.56
CA VAL A 80 2.31 7.33 -5.22
C VAL A 80 2.44 7.34 -3.70
N THR A 81 3.10 6.33 -3.16
CA THR A 81 3.31 6.16 -1.71
C THR A 81 4.79 6.03 -1.41
N HIS A 82 5.16 6.41 -0.18
CA HIS A 82 6.52 6.38 0.33
C HIS A 82 6.55 5.62 1.65
N TRP A 83 7.50 4.71 1.79
CA TRP A 83 7.59 3.77 2.90
C TRP A 83 8.98 3.79 3.51
N LYS A 84 9.04 3.81 4.84
CA LYS A 84 10.31 3.81 5.59
C LYS A 84 10.66 2.46 6.20
N HIS A 85 9.72 1.52 6.25
CA HIS A 85 9.91 0.24 6.95
C HIS A 85 9.43 -0.92 6.08
N GLY A 86 10.03 -2.09 6.28
CA GLY A 86 9.71 -3.29 5.54
C GLY A 86 10.20 -3.25 4.10
N THR A 87 9.67 -4.15 3.29
CA THR A 87 9.98 -4.28 1.86
C THR A 87 8.72 -4.08 1.02
N PRO A 88 8.84 -3.85 -0.30
CA PRO A 88 7.68 -3.87 -1.19
C PRO A 88 6.79 -5.12 -1.05
N ALA A 89 7.37 -6.29 -0.72
CA ALA A 89 6.62 -7.55 -0.55
C ALA A 89 5.81 -7.62 0.75
N ASP A 90 6.05 -6.72 1.70
CA ASP A 90 5.24 -6.57 2.92
C ASP A 90 4.01 -5.70 2.70
N VAL A 91 3.94 -4.96 1.58
CA VAL A 91 2.80 -4.11 1.23
C VAL A 91 1.74 -4.92 0.50
N THR A 92 0.49 -4.76 0.94
CA THR A 92 -0.70 -5.37 0.33
C THR A 92 -1.66 -4.29 -0.19
N LEU A 93 -2.39 -4.59 -1.26
CA LEU A 93 -3.38 -3.72 -1.87
C LEU A 93 -4.78 -4.20 -1.53
N GLY A 94 -5.63 -3.32 -1.07
CA GLY A 94 -7.06 -3.54 -0.95
C GLY A 94 -7.84 -2.48 -1.71
N CYS A 95 -8.91 -2.89 -2.38
CA CYS A 95 -9.85 -1.98 -3.02
C CYS A 95 -11.20 -2.07 -2.33
N GLU A 96 -11.84 -0.93 -2.10
CA GLU A 96 -13.21 -0.86 -1.59
C GLU A 96 -14.02 0.22 -2.31
N VAL A 97 -15.33 0.01 -2.37
CA VAL A 97 -16.30 1.07 -2.69
C VAL A 97 -16.89 1.52 -1.37
N ALA A 98 -16.71 2.79 -1.03
CA ALA A 98 -17.23 3.40 0.18
C ALA A 98 -18.12 4.60 -0.17
N GLY A 99 -19.11 4.87 0.66
CA GLY A 99 -20.03 5.98 0.46
C GLY A 99 -20.86 6.23 1.71
N VAL A 100 -22.05 6.77 1.51
CA VAL A 100 -22.98 7.11 2.59
C VAL A 100 -24.20 6.21 2.53
N ASP A 101 -24.69 5.74 3.67
CA ASP A 101 -25.96 5.02 3.73
C ASP A 101 -27.10 5.93 3.23
N PRO A 102 -27.85 5.52 2.19
CA PRO A 102 -28.86 6.40 1.59
C PRO A 102 -30.09 6.62 2.49
N THR A 103 -30.29 5.77 3.51
CA THR A 103 -31.43 5.87 4.43
C THR A 103 -31.06 6.70 5.66
N TYR A 104 -29.89 6.45 6.23
CA TYR A 104 -29.49 6.96 7.54
C TYR A 104 -28.35 7.98 7.51
N GLY A 105 -27.67 8.15 6.38
CA GLY A 105 -26.67 9.21 6.20
C GLY A 105 -25.29 8.96 6.84
N PHE A 106 -24.99 7.75 7.32
CA PHE A 106 -23.67 7.44 7.91
C PHE A 106 -22.69 6.85 6.87
N PRO A 107 -21.37 7.06 7.03
CA PRO A 107 -20.37 6.45 6.15
C PRO A 107 -20.33 4.93 6.25
N ARG A 108 -20.25 4.23 5.11
CA ARG A 108 -20.18 2.76 5.06
C ARG A 108 -19.38 2.26 3.87
N THR A 109 -18.85 1.05 4.00
CA THR A 109 -18.33 0.26 2.87
C THR A 109 -19.50 -0.45 2.18
N CYS A 110 -19.57 -0.29 0.87
CA CYS A 110 -20.63 -0.79 -0.01
C CYS A 110 -20.22 -2.10 -0.68
N ASP A 111 -18.94 -2.20 -1.04
CA ASP A 111 -18.31 -3.37 -1.63
C ASP A 111 -16.82 -3.37 -1.25
N SER A 112 -16.20 -4.53 -1.15
CA SER A 112 -14.77 -4.65 -0.87
C SER A 112 -14.15 -5.91 -1.44
N THR A 113 -12.86 -5.82 -1.71
CA THR A 113 -12.03 -6.94 -2.14
C THR A 113 -11.12 -7.37 -1.00
N ALA A 114 -10.71 -8.64 -1.02
CA ALA A 114 -9.66 -9.11 -0.13
C ALA A 114 -8.32 -8.44 -0.48
N ASN A 115 -7.48 -8.22 0.52
CA ASN A 115 -6.15 -7.68 0.28
C ASN A 115 -5.29 -8.67 -0.53
N VAL A 116 -4.60 -8.16 -1.55
CA VAL A 116 -3.70 -8.93 -2.41
C VAL A 116 -2.26 -8.47 -2.21
N ARG A 117 -1.29 -9.38 -2.34
CA ARG A 117 0.14 -9.03 -2.40
C ARG A 117 0.51 -8.71 -3.84
N MET A 118 1.10 -7.54 -4.06
CA MET A 118 1.55 -7.11 -5.40
C MET A 118 2.91 -7.72 -5.75
N PHE A 119 3.77 -7.86 -4.75
CA PHE A 119 5.13 -8.38 -4.89
C PHE A 119 5.27 -9.70 -4.14
N GLN A 120 5.94 -10.67 -4.76
CA GLN A 120 6.23 -11.95 -4.12
C GLN A 120 7.43 -11.79 -3.18
N LYS A 121 7.39 -12.47 -2.03
CA LYS A 121 8.59 -12.69 -1.23
C LYS A 121 9.46 -13.69 -1.96
N THR A 122 10.75 -13.39 -2.11
CA THR A 122 11.71 -14.37 -2.61
C THR A 122 11.78 -15.54 -1.63
N ILE A 123 11.87 -16.77 -2.17
CA ILE A 123 11.77 -18.04 -1.43
C ILE A 123 12.78 -18.12 -0.25
N ASP A 124 13.86 -17.34 -0.30
CA ASP A 124 14.89 -17.31 0.75
C ASP A 124 14.40 -16.73 2.09
N GLU A 125 13.29 -15.99 2.14
CA GLU A 125 12.73 -15.41 3.38
C GLU A 125 11.73 -16.33 4.10
N GLU A 126 11.17 -17.33 3.41
CA GLU A 126 10.17 -18.25 3.98
C GLU A 126 10.82 -19.36 4.83
N PHE A 127 12.11 -19.64 4.60
CA PHE A 127 12.86 -20.70 5.28
C PHE A 127 13.61 -20.27 6.55
N VAL A 128 13.52 -19.00 6.97
CA VAL A 128 14.18 -18.50 8.19
C VAL A 128 13.21 -18.38 9.39
N SER A 129 11.91 -18.64 9.19
CA SER A 129 10.92 -18.65 10.28
C SER A 129 10.47 -20.06 10.66
N TYR A 130 11.40 -20.91 11.12
CA TYR A 130 11.10 -22.10 11.91
C TYR A 130 12.16 -22.31 12.99
#